data_AF-A0A8T5KVC1-F1
#
_entry.id   AF-A0A8T5KVC1-F1
#
_cell.length_a   1.000
_cell.length_b   1.000
_cell.length_c   1.000
_cell.angle_alpha   90.00
_cell.angle_beta   90.00
_cell.angle_gamma   90.00
#
_symmetry.space_group_name_H-M   'P 1'
#
loop_
_entity.id
_entity.type
_entity.pdbx_description
1 polymer ?
#
loop_
_entity_poly.entity_id
_entity_poly.type
_entity_poly.pdbx_seq_one_letter_code
_entity_poly.pdbx_strand_id
1 'polypeptide(L)'
;GSFVVPPESTSLGAHIVSYSGPSWTSKARANENVIFDLSSYGVDYRALGDPYHIFVNGSLIVEGRNTANVTLADSEGGESGGSLFNKVIYTISKNVSSFSGITFFADGCIWTIAFEDGSVFTGRIPSSYTGSASCSYPNCLEVELFDAYQVAVCELLKELDFDDDGLIDVSITGDDLQMGATAISGIPFPWSTNVQVRRWA
;
A
#
# COMPACT_ATOMS: atom_id res chain seq x y z
N GLY A 1 6.95 -15.23 8.68
CA GLY A 1 6.60 -14.78 7.32
C GLY A 1 7.46 -13.60 6.93
N SER A 2 7.32 -13.13 5.69
CA SER A 2 7.96 -11.89 5.21
C SER A 2 6.94 -11.00 4.53
N PHE A 3 7.18 -9.69 4.53
CA PHE A 3 6.40 -8.68 3.81
C PHE A 3 7.36 -7.66 3.19
N VAL A 4 6.91 -6.92 2.19
CA VAL A 4 7.74 -5.94 1.48
C VAL A 4 7.19 -4.54 1.76
N VAL A 5 8.08 -3.62 2.10
CA VAL A 5 7.78 -2.19 2.17
C VAL A 5 8.25 -1.55 0.86
N PRO A 6 7.36 -0.87 0.11
CA PRO A 6 7.72 -0.25 -1.17
C PRO A 6 8.80 0.82 -1.01
N PRO A 7 9.57 1.09 -2.08
CA PRO A 7 10.59 2.11 -2.04
C PRO A 7 10.03 3.50 -1.76
N GLU A 8 10.86 4.38 -1.19
CA GLU A 8 10.51 5.78 -0.86
C GLU A 8 9.31 5.91 0.09
N SER A 9 9.11 4.89 0.93
CA SER A 9 8.03 4.85 1.93
C SER A 9 8.60 4.97 3.34
N THR A 10 7.86 5.63 4.22
CA THR A 10 8.14 5.65 5.67
C THR A 10 7.23 4.66 6.37
N SER A 11 7.78 3.70 7.12
CA SER A 11 6.98 2.81 7.95
C SER A 11 6.45 3.55 9.18
N LEU A 12 5.13 3.50 9.39
CA LEU A 12 4.49 4.05 10.59
C LEU A 12 4.42 3.00 11.72
N GLY A 13 4.50 1.72 11.36
CA GLY A 13 4.48 0.60 12.28
C GLY A 13 3.87 -0.65 11.65
N ALA A 14 3.87 -1.73 12.43
CA ALA A 14 3.14 -2.92 12.09
C ALA A 14 2.53 -3.59 13.33
N HIS A 15 1.57 -4.45 13.07
CA HIS A 15 0.91 -5.29 14.03
C HIS A 15 1.12 -6.73 13.62
N ILE A 16 1.72 -7.50 14.52
CA ILE A 16 1.82 -8.94 14.39
C ILE A 16 0.63 -9.53 15.13
N VAL A 17 -0.26 -10.18 14.39
CA VAL A 17 -1.46 -10.84 14.93
C VAL A 17 -1.25 -12.34 14.92
N SER A 18 -1.24 -12.93 16.11
CA SER A 18 -1.13 -14.36 16.27
C SER A 18 -2.50 -15.00 16.44
N TYR A 19 -2.73 -16.11 15.73
CA TYR A 19 -3.90 -16.97 15.93
C TYR A 19 -3.46 -18.25 16.63
N SER A 20 -3.15 -18.10 17.91
CA SER A 20 -2.54 -19.08 18.82
C SER A 20 -3.49 -20.22 19.27
N GLY A 21 -4.81 -20.01 19.20
CA GLY A 21 -5.79 -21.01 19.63
C GLY A 21 -5.69 -21.28 21.14
N PRO A 22 -5.38 -22.53 21.58
CA PRO A 22 -5.19 -22.85 22.98
C PRO A 22 -3.79 -22.48 23.52
N SER A 23 -2.87 -22.08 22.65
CA SER A 23 -1.48 -21.72 22.98
C SER A 23 -1.36 -20.23 23.30
N TRP A 24 -0.18 -19.81 23.77
CA TRP A 24 0.15 -18.40 24.02
C TRP A 24 1.18 -17.88 23.03
N THR A 25 1.07 -16.61 22.68
CA THR A 25 2.10 -15.89 21.91
C THR A 25 3.31 -15.66 22.82
N SER A 26 4.34 -16.47 22.63
CA SER A 26 5.52 -16.50 23.52
C SER A 26 6.53 -15.42 23.14
N LYS A 27 6.94 -15.37 21.87
CA LYS A 27 7.92 -14.39 21.38
C LYS A 27 7.52 -13.88 20.01
N ALA A 28 7.78 -12.60 19.78
CA ALA A 28 7.69 -11.99 18.46
C ALA A 28 8.99 -11.27 18.11
N ARG A 29 9.43 -11.46 16.86
CA ARG A 29 10.61 -10.83 16.29
C ARG A 29 10.27 -10.12 14.98
N ALA A 30 10.89 -8.96 14.77
CA ALA A 30 10.88 -8.26 13.50
C ALA A 30 12.32 -7.98 13.08
N ASN A 31 12.72 -8.44 11.88
CA ASN A 31 14.09 -8.31 11.38
C ASN A 31 15.14 -8.74 12.41
N GLU A 32 14.98 -9.95 12.95
CA GLU A 32 15.81 -10.57 14.00
C GLU A 32 15.73 -9.93 15.40
N ASN A 33 15.28 -8.67 15.50
CA ASN A 33 15.08 -7.98 16.77
C ASN A 33 13.92 -8.58 17.56
N VAL A 34 14.14 -8.84 18.85
CA VAL A 34 13.08 -9.27 19.77
C VAL A 34 12.21 -8.05 20.10
N ILE A 35 10.94 -8.11 19.68
CA ILE A 35 9.95 -7.07 19.95
C ILE A 35 9.18 -7.37 21.22
N PHE A 36 8.93 -8.67 21.44
CA PHE A 36 8.15 -9.14 22.56
C PHE A 36 8.64 -10.50 23.02
N ASP A 37 8.67 -10.69 24.35
CA ASP A 37 8.97 -11.95 25.01
C ASP A 37 8.12 -12.07 26.29
N LEU A 38 7.16 -13.00 26.29
CA LEU A 38 6.25 -13.22 27.40
C LEU A 38 6.97 -13.67 28.67
N SER A 39 8.07 -14.42 28.52
CA SER A 39 8.87 -14.93 29.65
C SER A 39 9.52 -13.82 30.47
N SER A 40 9.67 -12.62 29.89
CA SER A 40 10.17 -11.44 30.59
C SER A 40 9.18 -10.89 31.62
N TYR A 41 7.90 -11.24 31.53
CA TYR A 41 6.83 -10.78 32.43
C TYR A 41 6.47 -11.80 33.51
N GLY A 42 6.89 -13.05 33.34
CA GLY A 42 6.61 -14.14 34.26
C GLY A 42 6.60 -15.48 33.54
N VAL A 43 6.46 -16.53 34.32
CA VAL A 43 6.56 -17.90 33.80
C VAL A 43 5.21 -18.62 33.72
N ASP A 44 4.22 -18.19 34.51
CA ASP A 44 2.85 -18.73 34.43
C ASP A 44 2.03 -18.02 33.36
N TYR A 45 2.09 -18.52 32.13
CA TYR A 45 1.41 -17.92 30.99
C TYR A 45 -0.12 -17.93 31.13
N ARG A 46 -0.69 -18.83 31.94
CA ARG A 46 -2.13 -18.84 32.24
C ARG A 46 -2.55 -17.61 33.03
N ALA A 47 -1.70 -17.12 33.92
CA ALA A 47 -1.95 -15.91 34.69
C ALA A 47 -1.72 -14.64 33.85
N LEU A 48 -0.76 -14.68 32.92
CA LEU A 48 -0.42 -13.54 32.06
C LEU A 48 -1.41 -13.33 30.91
N GLY A 49 -2.04 -14.40 30.41
CA GLY A 49 -2.90 -14.35 29.24
C GLY A 49 -2.11 -14.31 27.92
N ASP A 50 -2.83 -14.31 26.80
CA ASP A 50 -2.24 -14.35 25.46
C ASP A 50 -2.14 -12.96 24.82
N PRO A 51 -0.92 -12.44 24.60
CA PRO A 51 -0.69 -11.20 23.86
C PRO A 51 -0.73 -11.47 22.35
N TYR A 52 -1.90 -11.85 21.84
CA TYR A 52 -2.11 -12.22 20.43
C TYR A 52 -1.93 -11.05 19.44
N HIS A 53 -1.81 -9.82 19.92
CA HIS A 53 -1.67 -8.61 19.12
C HIS A 53 -0.47 -7.79 19.59
N ILE A 54 0.61 -7.80 18.81
CA ILE A 54 1.89 -7.21 19.19
C ILE A 54 2.22 -6.06 18.23
N PHE A 55 2.43 -4.88 18.79
CA PHE A 55 2.86 -3.71 18.03
C PHE A 55 4.36 -3.75 17.77
N VAL A 56 4.75 -3.44 16.54
CA VAL A 56 6.12 -3.28 16.07
C VAL A 56 6.33 -1.82 15.68
N ASN A 57 7.31 -1.17 16.31
CA ASN A 57 7.65 0.20 15.99
C ASN A 57 8.16 0.30 14.53
N GLY A 58 7.69 1.32 13.80
CA GLY A 58 8.10 1.58 12.41
C GLY A 58 9.62 1.74 12.23
N SER A 59 10.36 2.18 13.26
CA SER A 59 11.83 2.27 13.21
C SER A 59 12.55 0.92 13.05
N LEU A 60 11.86 -0.19 13.30
CA LEU A 60 12.39 -1.55 13.16
C LEU A 60 12.00 -2.20 11.84
N ILE A 61 11.18 -1.51 11.04
CA ILE A 61 10.72 -1.93 9.73
C ILE A 61 11.51 -1.10 8.70
N VAL A 62 12.16 -1.78 7.78
CA VAL A 62 13.02 -1.16 6.77
C VAL A 62 12.31 -1.15 5.42
N GLU A 63 12.78 -0.31 4.50
CA GLU A 63 12.39 -0.41 3.10
C GLU A 63 12.81 -1.78 2.52
N GLY A 64 11.99 -2.33 1.63
CA GLY A 64 12.21 -3.65 1.03
C GLY A 64 11.71 -4.81 1.90
N ARG A 65 12.40 -5.95 1.82
CA ARG A 65 11.95 -7.20 2.45
C ARG A 65 12.18 -7.17 3.97
N ASN A 66 11.09 -7.34 4.72
CA ASN A 66 11.07 -7.48 6.16
C ASN A 66 10.68 -8.90 6.57
N THR A 67 11.12 -9.32 7.74
CA THR A 67 10.77 -10.62 8.33
C THR A 67 10.05 -10.44 9.65
N ALA A 68 9.00 -11.24 9.86
CA ALA A 68 8.28 -11.32 11.12
C ALA A 68 8.21 -12.78 11.56
N ASN A 69 8.64 -13.06 12.79
CA ASN A 69 8.59 -14.39 13.37
C ASN A 69 7.80 -14.36 14.67
N VAL A 70 6.87 -15.31 14.81
CA VAL A 70 6.08 -15.52 16.01
C VAL A 70 6.26 -16.96 16.45
N THR A 71 6.59 -17.13 17.72
CA THR A 71 6.66 -18.43 18.38
C THR A 71 5.55 -18.53 19.39
N LEU A 72 4.88 -19.67 19.38
CA LEU A 72 3.84 -19.99 20.34
C LEU A 72 4.45 -20.77 21.50
N ALA A 73 3.71 -20.88 22.59
CA ALA A 73 4.02 -21.79 23.67
C ALA A 73 2.77 -22.49 24.15
N ASP A 74 2.90 -23.80 24.40
CA ASP A 74 1.81 -24.63 24.92
C ASP A 74 1.94 -24.83 26.45
N SER A 75 3.12 -24.50 27.00
CA SER A 75 3.46 -24.56 28.42
C SER A 75 4.65 -23.64 28.74
N GLU A 76 4.93 -23.48 30.03
CA GLU A 76 6.13 -22.78 30.51
C GLU A 76 7.40 -23.46 29.97
N GLY A 77 8.11 -22.77 29.07
CA GLY A 77 9.34 -23.26 28.44
C GLY A 77 9.17 -24.18 27.22
N GLY A 78 7.94 -24.55 26.86
CA GLY A 78 7.65 -25.31 25.64
C GLY A 78 7.31 -24.39 24.48
N GLU A 79 8.30 -24.06 23.63
CA GLU A 79 8.04 -23.33 22.39
C GLU A 79 7.49 -24.29 21.31
N SER A 80 6.37 -23.91 20.71
CA SER A 80 5.79 -24.57 19.54
C SER A 80 5.90 -23.66 18.31
N GLY A 81 5.80 -24.26 17.11
CA GLY A 81 5.78 -23.51 15.86
C GLY A 81 4.61 -22.52 15.81
N GLY A 82 4.76 -21.44 15.04
CA GLY A 82 3.68 -20.47 14.84
C GLY A 82 2.46 -21.04 14.11
N SER A 83 1.31 -20.41 14.27
CA SER A 83 0.09 -20.73 13.50
C SER A 83 0.20 -20.34 12.03
N LEU A 84 -0.36 -21.17 11.14
CA LEU A 84 -0.44 -20.90 9.69
C LEU A 84 -1.28 -19.67 9.35
N PHE A 85 -2.12 -19.22 10.29
CA PHE A 85 -3.05 -18.12 10.07
C PHE A 85 -2.55 -16.77 10.58
N ASN A 86 -1.33 -16.72 11.15
CA ASN A 86 -0.73 -15.48 11.63
C ASN A 86 -0.70 -14.41 10.54
N LYS A 87 -0.99 -13.16 10.93
CA LYS A 87 -1.02 -12.00 10.02
C LYS A 87 0.00 -10.96 10.45
N VAL A 88 0.55 -10.27 9.47
CA VAL A 88 1.25 -9.00 9.68
C VAL A 88 0.45 -7.93 8.98
N ILE A 89 0.03 -6.93 9.72
CA ILE A 89 -0.68 -5.75 9.21
C ILE A 89 0.28 -4.59 9.39
N TYR A 90 0.73 -4.00 8.30
CA TYR A 90 1.71 -2.90 8.35
C TYR A 90 1.12 -1.65 7.73
N THR A 91 1.60 -0.50 8.19
CA THR A 91 1.16 0.80 7.71
C THR A 91 2.36 1.60 7.25
N ILE A 92 2.25 2.17 6.06
CA ILE A 92 3.28 3.01 5.44
C ILE A 92 2.70 4.36 5.09
N SER A 93 3.58 5.35 4.99
CA SER A 93 3.31 6.64 4.38
C SER A 93 4.23 6.80 3.18
N LYS A 94 3.65 6.93 1.98
CA LYS A 94 4.36 7.21 0.72
C LYS A 94 3.69 8.42 0.08
N ASN A 95 4.49 9.38 -0.34
CA ASN A 95 3.98 10.49 -1.14
C ASN A 95 3.96 10.04 -2.59
N VAL A 96 2.78 9.99 -3.19
CA VAL A 96 2.62 9.56 -4.59
C VAL A 96 1.99 10.68 -5.39
N SER A 97 2.74 11.22 -6.33
CA SER A 97 2.29 12.24 -7.27
C SER A 97 2.99 12.06 -8.60
N SER A 98 2.28 12.29 -9.69
CA SER A 98 2.86 12.25 -11.02
C SER A 98 2.45 13.45 -11.85
N PHE A 99 3.21 13.69 -12.92
CA PHE A 99 3.04 14.81 -13.83
C PHE A 99 3.11 14.35 -15.27
N SER A 100 2.32 14.98 -16.12
CA SER A 100 2.56 14.89 -17.55
C SER A 100 3.66 15.87 -17.97
N GLY A 101 4.36 15.50 -19.05
CA GLY A 101 5.07 16.49 -19.86
C GLY A 101 4.09 17.51 -20.47
N ILE A 102 4.64 18.43 -21.25
CA ILE A 102 3.82 19.41 -21.95
C ILE A 102 3.18 18.74 -23.18
N THR A 103 1.85 18.70 -23.24
CA THR A 103 1.10 18.02 -24.30
C THR A 103 0.11 18.94 -25.04
N PHE A 104 -0.50 18.42 -26.11
CA PHE A 104 -1.45 19.17 -26.94
C PHE A 104 -2.84 19.23 -26.31
N PHE A 105 -3.28 18.15 -25.67
CA PHE A 105 -4.62 17.97 -25.12
C PHE A 105 -4.58 17.74 -23.61
N ALA A 106 -5.71 18.01 -22.96
CA ALA A 106 -5.95 17.72 -21.55
C ALA A 106 -7.46 17.46 -21.38
N ASP A 107 -7.96 16.50 -22.14
CA ASP A 107 -9.38 16.13 -22.17
C ASP A 107 -9.68 15.08 -21.09
N GLY A 108 -8.80 14.09 -20.92
CA GLY A 108 -8.94 12.99 -19.98
C GLY A 108 -9.70 11.78 -20.55
N CYS A 109 -10.27 10.94 -19.67
CA CYS A 109 -10.76 9.62 -20.06
C CYS A 109 -11.68 8.95 -19.01
N ILE A 110 -12.42 7.91 -19.40
CA ILE A 110 -13.09 6.99 -18.47
C ILE A 110 -12.11 5.88 -18.10
N TRP A 111 -11.60 5.89 -16.87
CA TRP A 111 -10.63 4.93 -16.37
C TRP A 111 -11.29 3.68 -15.80
N THR A 112 -10.68 2.53 -16.08
CA THR A 112 -10.96 1.24 -15.43
C THR A 112 -9.68 0.74 -14.76
N ILE A 113 -9.72 0.56 -13.44
CA ILE A 113 -8.55 0.24 -12.61
C ILE A 113 -8.90 -0.99 -11.76
N ALA A 114 -8.06 -2.02 -11.81
CA ALA A 114 -8.21 -3.22 -10.98
C ALA A 114 -7.29 -3.14 -9.75
N PHE A 115 -7.78 -3.62 -8.61
CA PHE A 115 -7.07 -3.63 -7.33
C PHE A 115 -6.75 -5.06 -6.87
N GLU A 116 -5.77 -5.17 -5.98
CA GLU A 116 -5.36 -6.43 -5.35
C GLU A 116 -6.48 -7.14 -4.58
N ASP A 117 -7.46 -6.40 -4.06
CA ASP A 117 -8.61 -6.99 -3.36
C ASP A 117 -9.68 -7.58 -4.31
N GLY A 118 -9.43 -7.53 -5.63
CA GLY A 118 -10.32 -7.99 -6.68
C GLY A 118 -11.43 -7.01 -7.02
N SER A 119 -11.48 -5.83 -6.38
CA SER A 119 -12.40 -4.76 -6.77
C SER A 119 -11.92 -4.03 -8.02
N VAL A 120 -12.86 -3.34 -8.68
CA VAL A 120 -12.57 -2.56 -9.89
C VAL A 120 -13.19 -1.17 -9.73
N PHE A 121 -12.39 -0.14 -9.96
CA PHE A 121 -12.87 1.23 -10.08
C PHE A 121 -13.16 1.55 -11.54
N THR A 122 -14.32 2.17 -11.80
CA THR A 122 -14.63 2.75 -13.10
C THR A 122 -15.15 4.17 -12.91
N GLY A 123 -14.44 5.16 -13.49
CA GLY A 123 -14.76 6.56 -13.26
C GLY A 123 -14.14 7.51 -14.28
N ARG A 124 -14.64 8.74 -14.33
CA ARG A 124 -14.15 9.80 -15.22
C ARG A 124 -13.00 10.54 -14.57
N ILE A 125 -11.89 10.67 -15.29
CA ILE A 125 -10.73 11.44 -14.84
C ILE A 125 -10.28 12.37 -15.97
N PRO A 126 -10.44 13.70 -15.82
CA PRO A 126 -11.03 14.40 -14.67
C PRO A 126 -12.54 14.15 -14.57
N SER A 127 -13.14 14.47 -13.42
CA SER A 127 -14.58 14.30 -13.18
C SER A 127 -15.47 15.11 -14.15
N SER A 128 -14.92 16.19 -14.72
CA SER A 128 -15.54 17.01 -15.75
C SER A 128 -15.48 16.44 -17.16
N TYR A 129 -14.80 15.30 -17.37
CA TYR A 129 -14.68 14.70 -18.69
C TYR A 129 -16.06 14.29 -19.25
N THR A 130 -16.38 14.73 -20.46
CA THR A 130 -17.66 14.46 -21.13
C THR A 130 -17.53 13.57 -22.37
N GLY A 131 -16.30 13.16 -22.73
CA GLY A 131 -16.05 12.33 -23.90
C GLY A 131 -16.36 10.85 -23.67
N SER A 132 -16.05 10.04 -24.68
CA SER A 132 -16.30 8.58 -24.69
C SER A 132 -15.04 7.72 -24.69
N ALA A 133 -13.85 8.31 -24.71
CA ALA A 133 -12.59 7.57 -24.61
C ALA A 133 -12.52 6.77 -23.30
N SER A 134 -12.03 5.54 -23.41
CA SER A 134 -11.84 4.60 -22.30
C SER A 134 -10.36 4.30 -22.11
N CYS A 135 -9.91 4.28 -20.87
CA CYS A 135 -8.53 4.05 -20.46
C CYS A 135 -8.51 2.97 -19.39
N SER A 136 -7.43 2.19 -19.34
CA SER A 136 -7.31 1.13 -18.35
C SER A 136 -5.89 1.00 -17.84
N TYR A 137 -5.76 0.59 -16.59
CA TYR A 137 -4.49 0.12 -16.04
C TYR A 137 -4.59 -1.41 -15.88
N PRO A 138 -3.55 -2.19 -16.24
CA PRO A 138 -2.18 -1.76 -16.58
C PRO A 138 -1.97 -1.35 -18.05
N ASN A 139 -3.00 -1.47 -18.90
CA ASN A 139 -2.87 -1.18 -20.33
C ASN A 139 -2.93 0.33 -20.63
N CYS A 140 -1.87 1.05 -20.22
CA CYS A 140 -1.67 2.44 -20.56
C CYS A 140 -1.24 2.69 -22.01
N LEU A 141 -1.07 1.64 -22.83
CA LEU A 141 -0.62 1.80 -24.23
C LEU A 141 -1.70 2.42 -25.12
N GLU A 142 -2.96 2.39 -24.68
CA GLU A 142 -4.08 3.08 -25.32
C GLU A 142 -4.18 4.56 -24.92
N VAL A 143 -3.32 5.02 -24.00
CA VAL A 143 -3.23 6.44 -23.65
C VAL A 143 -2.75 7.20 -24.87
N GLU A 144 -3.53 8.17 -25.32
CA GLU A 144 -3.04 9.13 -26.29
C GLU A 144 -1.88 9.88 -25.63
N LEU A 145 -0.65 9.65 -26.09
CA LEU A 145 0.60 10.27 -25.58
C LEU A 145 0.58 11.81 -25.61
N PHE A 146 -0.50 12.40 -26.09
CA PHE A 146 -0.75 13.82 -26.23
C PHE A 146 -1.81 14.36 -25.26
N ASP A 147 -2.39 13.54 -24.39
CA ASP A 147 -3.32 13.97 -23.34
C ASP A 147 -2.63 14.03 -21.96
N ALA A 148 -2.59 15.24 -21.39
CA ALA A 148 -1.92 15.51 -20.13
C ALA A 148 -2.54 14.73 -18.95
N TYR A 149 -3.86 14.59 -18.90
CA TYR A 149 -4.51 13.84 -17.82
C TYR A 149 -4.20 12.36 -17.92
N GLN A 150 -4.33 11.78 -19.12
CA GLN A 150 -4.13 10.35 -19.28
C GLN A 150 -2.69 9.93 -18.96
N VAL A 151 -1.69 10.71 -19.39
CA VAL A 151 -0.28 10.45 -19.08
C VAL A 151 -0.03 10.58 -17.58
N ALA A 152 -0.46 11.67 -16.95
CA ALA A 152 -0.22 11.89 -15.51
C ALA A 152 -0.91 10.82 -14.64
N VAL A 153 -2.11 10.37 -15.02
CA VAL A 153 -2.82 9.30 -14.31
C VAL A 153 -2.11 7.96 -14.49
N CYS A 154 -1.69 7.62 -15.71
CA CYS A 154 -0.97 6.35 -15.92
C CYS A 154 0.31 6.27 -15.08
N GLU A 155 1.14 7.31 -15.13
CA GLU A 155 2.39 7.33 -14.37
C GLU A 155 2.13 7.33 -12.85
N LEU A 156 1.04 7.94 -12.39
CA LEU A 156 0.63 7.82 -10.98
C LEU A 156 0.24 6.39 -10.60
N LEU A 157 -0.50 5.69 -11.47
CA LEU A 157 -0.95 4.33 -11.21
C LEU A 157 0.20 3.33 -11.20
N LYS A 158 1.22 3.53 -12.04
CA LYS A 158 2.48 2.78 -11.95
C LYS A 158 3.17 2.95 -10.59
N GLU A 159 3.14 4.15 -10.02
CA GLU A 159 3.73 4.39 -8.68
C GLU A 159 2.88 3.80 -7.52
N LEU A 160 1.63 3.41 -7.79
CA LEU A 160 0.71 2.77 -6.84
C LEU A 160 0.62 1.24 -7.00
N ASP A 161 1.22 0.71 -8.06
CA ASP A 161 1.46 -0.71 -8.30
C ASP A 161 2.88 -1.01 -7.80
N PHE A 162 3.00 -1.39 -6.53
CA PHE A 162 4.27 -1.49 -5.82
C PHE A 162 5.07 -2.74 -6.20
N ASP A 163 4.43 -3.76 -6.78
CA ASP A 163 5.07 -5.01 -7.20
C ASP A 163 5.00 -5.29 -8.71
N ASP A 164 4.52 -4.33 -9.50
CA ASP A 164 4.46 -4.32 -10.96
C ASP A 164 3.65 -5.51 -11.53
N ASP A 165 2.63 -5.97 -10.82
CA ASP A 165 1.80 -7.11 -11.24
C ASP A 165 0.60 -6.70 -12.11
N GLY A 166 0.39 -5.39 -12.24
CA GLY A 166 -0.69 -4.78 -13.01
C GLY A 166 -1.96 -4.52 -12.22
N LEU A 167 -1.95 -4.76 -10.91
CA LEU A 167 -3.02 -4.46 -9.98
C LEU A 167 -2.55 -3.37 -9.00
N ILE A 168 -3.47 -2.51 -8.58
CA ILE A 168 -3.12 -1.44 -7.66
C ILE A 168 -3.21 -1.97 -6.21
N ASP A 169 -2.11 -1.89 -5.46
CA ASP A 169 -2.02 -2.32 -4.05
C ASP A 169 -2.94 -1.51 -3.12
N VAL A 170 -3.14 -0.24 -3.45
CA VAL A 170 -3.92 0.69 -2.64
C VAL A 170 -5.28 0.90 -3.28
N SER A 171 -6.33 0.38 -2.64
CA SER A 171 -7.71 0.74 -3.01
C SER A 171 -7.91 2.26 -2.93
N ILE A 172 -8.34 2.87 -4.03
CA ILE A 172 -8.64 4.30 -4.11
C ILE A 172 -10.05 4.53 -4.63
N THR A 173 -10.68 5.59 -4.16
CA THR A 173 -11.94 6.12 -4.67
C THR A 173 -11.71 7.45 -5.40
N GLY A 174 -12.73 7.94 -6.11
CA GLY A 174 -12.64 9.22 -6.81
C GLY A 174 -12.33 10.42 -5.90
N ASP A 175 -12.67 10.33 -4.61
CA ASP A 175 -12.42 11.37 -3.62
C ASP A 175 -10.96 11.36 -3.11
N ASP A 176 -10.26 10.23 -3.25
CA ASP A 176 -8.85 10.09 -2.86
C ASP A 176 -7.89 10.70 -3.89
N LEU A 177 -8.39 11.04 -5.08
CA LEU A 177 -7.61 11.56 -6.20
C LEU A 177 -7.70 13.10 -6.27
N GLN A 178 -6.59 13.78 -5.99
CA GLN A 178 -6.46 15.22 -6.19
C GLN A 178 -5.76 15.50 -7.53
N MET A 179 -6.34 16.39 -8.33
CA MET A 179 -5.82 16.76 -9.65
C MET A 179 -5.66 18.27 -9.78
N GLY A 180 -4.59 18.71 -10.43
CA GLY A 180 -4.38 20.10 -10.83
C GLY A 180 -3.84 20.17 -12.25
N ALA A 181 -4.47 20.97 -13.11
CA ALA A 181 -3.98 21.24 -14.47
C ALA A 181 -3.53 22.69 -14.59
N THR A 182 -2.40 22.90 -15.27
CA THR A 182 -1.86 24.23 -15.55
C THR A 182 -1.80 24.44 -17.07
N ALA A 183 -2.35 25.56 -17.53
CA ALA A 183 -2.26 26.01 -18.92
C ALA A 183 -1.21 27.12 -19.06
N ILE A 184 -0.23 26.94 -19.92
CA ILE A 184 0.77 27.95 -20.26
C ILE A 184 0.39 28.57 -21.62
N SER A 185 -0.03 29.84 -21.60
CA SER A 185 -0.39 30.56 -22.82
C SER A 185 0.85 30.99 -23.61
N GLY A 186 0.83 30.86 -24.94
CA GLY A 186 1.87 31.35 -25.84
C GLY A 186 2.87 30.31 -26.38
N ILE A 187 2.68 29.03 -26.07
CA ILE A 187 3.45 27.92 -26.65
C ILE A 187 2.54 26.90 -27.35
N PRO A 188 3.01 26.17 -28.38
CA PRO A 188 2.17 25.24 -29.15
C PRO A 188 1.58 24.08 -28.33
N PHE A 189 2.18 23.77 -27.17
CA PHE A 189 1.76 22.73 -26.24
C PHE A 189 1.51 23.43 -24.90
N PRO A 190 0.26 23.72 -24.51
CA PRO A 190 0.03 24.57 -23.35
C PRO A 190 -0.20 23.79 -22.06
N TRP A 191 -0.41 22.47 -22.08
CA TRP A 191 -0.94 21.75 -20.93
C TRP A 191 0.08 20.90 -20.19
N SER A 192 0.09 20.99 -18.87
CA SER A 192 0.69 20.02 -17.96
C SER A 192 -0.24 19.77 -16.78
N THR A 193 -0.38 18.51 -16.40
CA THR A 193 -1.26 18.08 -15.31
C THR A 193 -0.43 17.41 -14.22
N ASN A 194 -0.73 17.74 -12.97
CA ASN A 194 -0.33 16.99 -11.78
C ASN A 194 -1.52 16.18 -11.28
N VAL A 195 -1.25 14.93 -10.92
CA VAL A 195 -2.19 14.09 -10.19
C VAL A 195 -1.52 13.58 -8.92
N GLN A 196 -2.25 13.57 -7.83
CA GLN A 196 -1.81 13.10 -6.52
C GLN A 196 -2.90 12.21 -5.91
N VAL A 197 -2.52 11.15 -5.22
CA VAL A 197 -3.44 10.44 -4.32
C VAL A 197 -3.18 10.87 -2.88
N ARG A 198 -4.26 11.18 -2.15
CA ARG A 198 -4.24 11.45 -0.72
C ARG A 198 -5.31 10.61 -0.04
N ARG A 199 -4.88 9.54 0.61
CA ARG A 199 -5.75 8.70 1.43
C ARG A 199 -5.34 8.83 2.89
N TRP A 200 -6.31 9.18 3.74
CA TRP A 200 -6.14 9.18 5.19
C TRP A 200 -6.67 7.85 5.73
N ALA A 201 -5.84 7.11 6.45
CA ALA A 201 -6.23 5.89 7.16
C ALA A 201 -6.78 6.22 8.56
#